data_AF-A0A6P4FGW9-F1
#
_entry.id   AF-A0A6P4FGW9-F1
#
_cell.length_a   1.000
_cell.length_b   1.000
_cell.length_c   1.000
_cell.angle_alpha   90.00
_cell.angle_beta   90.00
_cell.angle_gamma   90.00
#
_symmetry.space_group_name_H-M   'P 1'
#
loop_
_entity.id
_entity.type
_entity.pdbx_description
1 polymer ?
#
loop_
_entity_poly.entity_id
_entity_poly.type
_entity_poly.pdbx_seq_one_letter_code
_entity_poly.pdbx_strand_id
1 'polypeptide(L)'
;MMTGIKAFVKEGINVAAIMGMGDTIAQLFIEKKSLDDWDAARTLRFSALGLVFVGPVLRQWYLFLEKRVPKTHTPMRRGVTKMLLDQGLFAPPFTLVMSFLVPMVNGEPVDKIRKRISESYLTIMARNYMLWPAAQIINFSFVPLGYQVVFAQCVALIWNCYLSMMLNK
;
A
#
# COMPACT_ATOMS: atom_id res chain seq x y z
N MET A 1 3.67 25.88 -11.06
CA MET A 1 4.61 24.74 -11.17
C MET A 1 5.15 24.27 -9.81
N MET A 2 5.51 25.18 -8.88
CA MET A 2 6.02 24.87 -7.52
C MET A 2 5.05 24.14 -6.56
N THR A 3 3.75 24.05 -6.88
CA THR A 3 2.74 23.38 -6.04
C THR A 3 2.69 21.86 -6.22
N GLY A 4 3.12 21.33 -7.37
CA GLY A 4 3.06 19.90 -7.67
C GLY A 4 4.11 19.07 -6.90
N ILE A 5 5.36 19.55 -6.89
CA ILE A 5 6.48 18.88 -6.22
C ILE A 5 6.28 18.86 -4.71
N LYS A 6 5.88 19.99 -4.11
CA LYS A 6 5.61 20.06 -2.66
C LYS A 6 4.54 19.07 -2.21
N ALA A 7 3.46 18.92 -3.00
CA ALA A 7 2.41 17.97 -2.68
C ALA A 7 2.86 16.51 -2.86
N PHE A 8 3.73 16.23 -3.83
CA PHE A 8 4.32 14.92 -4.03
C PHE A 8 5.26 14.52 -2.89
N VAL A 9 6.14 15.44 -2.49
CA VAL A 9 7.04 15.26 -1.34
C VAL A 9 6.25 15.06 -0.05
N LYS A 10 5.17 15.85 0.17
CA LYS A 10 4.30 15.70 1.34
C LYS A 10 3.68 14.31 1.44
N GLU A 11 3.09 13.80 0.35
CA GLU A 11 2.52 12.45 0.37
C GLU A 11 3.60 11.39 0.58
N GLY A 12 4.75 11.51 -0.11
CA GLY A 12 5.87 10.61 0.09
C GLY A 12 6.32 10.56 1.56
N ILE A 13 6.44 11.71 2.23
CA ILE A 13 6.81 11.78 3.65
C ILE A 13 5.74 11.13 4.54
N ASN A 14 4.46 11.39 4.29
CA ASN A 14 3.38 10.76 5.06
C ASN A 14 3.41 9.23 4.93
N VAL A 15 3.56 8.72 3.70
CA VAL A 15 3.64 7.28 3.45
C VAL A 15 4.90 6.68 4.05
N ALA A 16 6.04 7.38 3.96
CA ALA A 16 7.28 6.96 4.59
C ALA A 16 7.12 6.80 6.11
N ALA A 17 6.50 7.78 6.78
CA ALA A 17 6.23 7.73 8.21
C ALA A 17 5.33 6.55 8.57
N ILE A 18 4.22 6.34 7.84
CA ILE A 18 3.28 5.24 8.12
C ILE A 18 3.96 3.87 7.90
N MET A 19 4.72 3.70 6.82
CA MET A 19 5.42 2.44 6.55
C MET A 19 6.53 2.17 7.57
N GLY A 20 7.31 3.19 7.95
CA GLY A 20 8.33 3.06 8.99
C GLY A 20 7.75 2.73 10.36
N MET A 21 6.67 3.42 10.76
CA MET A 21 5.94 3.10 11.99
C MET A 21 5.37 1.69 11.95
N GLY A 22 4.78 1.29 10.82
CA GLY A 22 4.25 -0.05 10.62
C GLY A 22 5.29 -1.15 10.81
N ASP A 23 6.47 -0.95 10.23
CA ASP A 23 7.59 -1.87 10.39
C ASP A 23 8.08 -1.92 11.85
N THR A 24 8.20 -0.76 12.51
CA THR A 24 8.58 -0.69 13.94
C THR A 24 7.59 -1.46 14.81
N ILE A 25 6.29 -1.29 14.57
CA ILE A 25 5.23 -2.01 15.29
C ILE A 25 5.33 -3.52 15.02
N ALA A 26 5.56 -3.92 13.77
CA ALA A 26 5.72 -5.32 13.42
C ALA A 26 6.93 -5.95 14.15
N GLN A 27 8.08 -5.27 14.18
CA GLN A 27 9.28 -5.75 14.87
C GLN A 27 9.05 -5.93 16.37
N LEU A 28 8.50 -4.91 17.04
CA LEU A 28 8.41 -4.91 18.50
C LEU A 28 7.23 -5.75 19.01
N PHE A 29 6.08 -5.71 18.35
CA PHE A 29 4.84 -6.29 18.88
C PHE A 29 4.42 -7.60 18.21
N ILE A 30 4.77 -7.82 16.94
CA ILE A 30 4.42 -9.06 16.22
C ILE A 30 5.58 -10.06 16.28
N GLU A 31 6.78 -9.62 15.92
CA GLU A 31 8.00 -10.43 15.98
C GLU A 31 8.59 -10.51 17.41
N LYS A 32 8.07 -9.69 18.34
CA LYS A 32 8.47 -9.65 19.76
C LYS A 32 9.96 -9.38 19.99
N LYS A 33 10.58 -8.58 19.11
CA LYS A 33 11.97 -8.13 19.30
C LYS A 33 12.07 -7.17 20.49
N SER A 34 13.19 -7.24 21.20
CA SER A 34 13.54 -6.21 22.18
C SER A 34 13.91 -4.89 21.47
N LEU A 35 14.00 -3.78 22.21
CA LEU A 35 14.49 -2.52 21.66
C LEU A 35 15.94 -2.63 21.18
N ASP A 36 16.75 -3.49 21.82
CA ASP A 36 18.15 -3.71 21.45
C ASP A 36 18.29 -4.51 20.13
N ASP A 37 17.30 -5.36 19.83
CA ASP A 37 17.25 -6.15 18.59
C ASP A 37 16.51 -5.45 17.44
N TRP A 38 16.05 -4.21 17.65
CA TRP A 38 15.30 -3.46 16.66
C TRP A 38 16.16 -3.15 15.42
N ASP A 39 15.70 -3.61 14.26
CA ASP A 39 16.38 -3.38 12.98
C ASP A 39 15.96 -2.04 12.39
N ALA A 40 16.67 -0.98 12.81
CA ALA A 40 16.48 0.37 12.31
C ALA A 40 16.74 0.48 10.80
N ALA A 41 17.65 -0.33 10.25
CA ALA A 41 17.95 -0.34 8.82
C ALA A 41 16.75 -0.86 8.02
N ARG A 42 16.04 -1.89 8.51
CA ARG A 42 14.79 -2.37 7.92
C ARG A 42 13.72 -1.28 7.94
N THR A 43 13.53 -0.62 9.08
CA THR A 43 12.57 0.49 9.18
C THR A 43 12.90 1.63 8.21
N LEU A 44 14.19 1.95 8.02
CA LEU A 44 14.63 2.95 7.04
C LEU A 44 14.34 2.51 5.60
N ARG A 45 14.56 1.23 5.25
CA ARG A 45 14.23 0.69 3.93
C ARG A 45 12.73 0.76 3.63
N PHE A 46 11.87 0.43 4.60
CA PHE A 46 10.41 0.58 4.46
C PHE A 46 10.00 2.05 4.31
N SER A 47 10.60 2.94 5.10
CA SER A 47 10.35 4.39 5.01
C SER A 47 10.77 4.93 3.63
N ALA A 48 11.95 4.51 3.13
CA ALA A 48 12.44 4.88 1.81
C ALA A 48 11.51 4.36 0.70
N LEU A 49 11.07 3.10 0.78
CA LEU A 49 10.10 2.53 -0.16
C LEU A 49 8.79 3.34 -0.19
N GLY A 50 8.33 3.78 0.97
CA GLY A 50 7.17 4.67 1.11
C GLY A 50 7.38 6.02 0.42
N LEU A 51 8.54 6.64 0.65
CA LEU A 51 8.89 7.95 0.14
C LEU A 51 9.05 7.97 -1.39
N VAL A 52 9.81 7.01 -1.93
CA VAL A 52 10.27 7.07 -3.33
C VAL A 52 9.35 6.32 -4.29
N PHE A 53 8.56 5.37 -3.80
CA PHE A 53 7.75 4.51 -4.65
C PHE A 53 6.27 4.56 -4.28
N VAL A 54 5.89 4.07 -3.09
CA VAL A 54 4.47 3.85 -2.75
C VAL A 54 3.67 5.16 -2.74
N GLY A 55 4.16 6.18 -2.06
CA GLY A 55 3.49 7.50 -2.00
C GLY A 55 3.33 8.14 -3.38
N PRO A 56 4.42 8.31 -4.16
CA PRO A 56 4.39 8.75 -5.54
C PRO A 56 3.38 8.04 -6.44
N VAL A 57 3.45 6.71 -6.48
CA VAL A 57 2.65 5.87 -7.39
C VAL A 57 1.16 5.97 -7.03
N LEU A 58 0.82 5.83 -5.75
CA LEU A 58 -0.57 5.93 -5.30
C LEU A 58 -1.14 7.33 -5.52
N ARG A 59 -0.36 8.39 -5.25
CA ARG A 59 -0.79 9.76 -5.51
C ARG A 59 -1.11 9.96 -6.98
N GLN A 60 -0.22 9.53 -7.88
CA GLN A 60 -0.44 9.67 -9.32
C GLN A 60 -1.70 8.90 -9.77
N TRP A 61 -1.87 7.66 -9.27
CA TRP A 61 -3.03 6.85 -9.57
C TRP A 61 -4.34 7.50 -9.08
N TYR A 62 -4.39 8.00 -7.86
CA TYR A 62 -5.61 8.62 -7.31
C TYR A 62 -5.93 9.95 -7.99
N LEU A 63 -4.92 10.74 -8.37
CA LEU A 63 -5.09 11.92 -9.21
C LEU A 63 -5.63 11.57 -10.60
N PHE A 64 -5.17 10.46 -11.19
CA PHE A 64 -5.68 9.96 -12.46
C PHE A 64 -7.16 9.57 -12.35
N LEU A 65 -7.52 8.78 -11.32
CA LEU A 65 -8.91 8.41 -11.05
C LEU A 65 -9.81 9.64 -10.80
N GLU A 66 -9.32 10.63 -10.06
CA GLU A 66 -10.06 11.88 -9.80
C GLU A 66 -10.33 12.68 -11.09
N LYS A 67 -9.38 12.68 -12.03
CA LYS A 67 -9.54 13.37 -13.33
C LYS A 67 -10.46 12.63 -14.28
N ARG A 68 -10.47 11.29 -14.24
CA ARG A 68 -11.22 10.44 -15.18
C ARG A 68 -12.67 10.22 -14.77
N VAL A 69 -12.97 10.17 -13.47
CA VAL A 69 -14.33 9.90 -13.00
C VAL A 69 -15.11 11.21 -12.84
N PRO A 70 -16.26 11.37 -13.54
CA PRO A 70 -17.03 12.61 -13.52
C PRO A 70 -17.40 13.09 -12.12
N LYS A 71 -17.26 14.39 -11.88
CA LYS A 71 -17.66 15.04 -10.61
C LYS A 71 -19.16 15.23 -10.48
N THR A 72 -19.92 15.07 -11.57
CA THR A 72 -21.39 15.14 -11.60
C THR A 72 -22.05 13.90 -10.97
N HIS A 73 -21.31 12.80 -10.81
CA HIS A 73 -21.80 11.60 -10.14
C HIS A 73 -21.95 11.81 -8.63
N THR A 74 -22.92 11.12 -8.02
CA THR A 74 -23.04 11.04 -6.55
C THR A 74 -21.77 10.46 -5.91
N PRO A 75 -21.45 10.79 -4.65
CA PRO A 75 -20.25 10.27 -3.98
C PRO A 75 -20.13 8.75 -4.05
N MET A 76 -21.22 8.02 -3.80
CA MET A 76 -21.25 6.55 -3.88
C MET A 76 -20.96 6.04 -5.30
N ARG A 77 -21.60 6.64 -6.33
CA ARG A 77 -21.34 6.25 -7.72
C ARG A 77 -19.89 6.49 -8.11
N ARG A 78 -19.30 7.63 -7.69
CA ARG A 78 -17.87 7.92 -7.89
C ARG A 78 -16.99 6.88 -7.20
N GLY A 79 -17.29 6.57 -5.94
CA GLY A 79 -16.52 5.61 -5.15
C GLY A 79 -16.52 4.22 -5.77
N VAL A 80 -17.68 3.71 -6.16
CA VAL A 80 -17.82 2.41 -6.83
C VAL A 80 -17.09 2.41 -8.18
N THR A 81 -17.25 3.44 -9.02
CA THR A 81 -16.53 3.51 -10.31
C THR A 81 -15.02 3.51 -10.11
N LYS A 82 -14.50 4.33 -9.19
CA LYS A 82 -13.07 4.38 -8.89
C LYS A 82 -12.54 3.07 -8.31
N MET A 83 -13.31 2.44 -7.42
CA MET A 83 -12.97 1.13 -6.88
C MET A 83 -12.86 0.08 -7.99
N LEU A 84 -13.83 0.01 -8.92
CA LEU A 84 -13.78 -0.96 -10.02
C LEU A 84 -12.54 -0.76 -10.90
N LEU A 85 -12.19 0.50 -11.20
CA LEU A 85 -10.96 0.83 -11.93
C LEU A 85 -9.69 0.47 -11.13
N ASP A 86 -9.68 0.78 -9.83
CA ASP A 86 -8.57 0.48 -8.93
C ASP A 86 -8.32 -1.03 -8.85
N GLN A 87 -9.37 -1.81 -8.59
CA GLN A 87 -9.29 -3.25 -8.45
C GLN A 87 -9.04 -3.97 -9.78
N GLY A 88 -9.58 -3.46 -10.89
CA GLY A 88 -9.40 -4.06 -12.21
C GLY A 88 -8.06 -3.74 -12.88
N LEU A 89 -7.53 -2.52 -12.69
CA LEU A 89 -6.38 -2.03 -13.46
C LEU A 89 -5.11 -1.83 -12.63
N PHE A 90 -5.25 -1.50 -11.35
CA PHE A 90 -4.11 -1.12 -10.52
C PHE A 90 -3.75 -2.18 -9.48
N ALA A 91 -4.72 -2.76 -8.79
CA ALA A 91 -4.49 -3.71 -7.71
C ALA A 91 -3.65 -4.92 -8.16
N PRO A 92 -3.88 -5.58 -9.31
CA PRO A 92 -3.04 -6.71 -9.74
C PRO A 92 -1.57 -6.32 -9.96
N PRO A 93 -1.20 -5.41 -10.88
CA PRO A 93 0.20 -5.09 -11.11
C PRO A 93 0.87 -4.48 -9.86
N PHE A 94 0.16 -3.66 -9.10
CA PHE A 94 0.70 -3.08 -7.88
C PHE A 94 1.00 -4.15 -6.81
N THR A 95 0.06 -5.09 -6.59
CA THR A 95 0.26 -6.19 -5.63
C THR A 95 1.40 -7.10 -6.06
N LEU A 96 1.54 -7.39 -7.35
CA LEU A 96 2.66 -8.16 -7.89
C LEU A 96 4.00 -7.47 -7.60
N VAL A 97 4.11 -6.18 -7.92
CA VAL A 97 5.33 -5.39 -7.67
C VAL A 97 5.64 -5.33 -6.18
N MET A 98 4.66 -5.08 -5.32
CA MET A 98 4.89 -5.02 -3.86
C MET A 98 5.27 -6.38 -3.28
N SER A 99 4.65 -7.47 -3.75
CA SER A 99 5.00 -8.84 -3.36
C SER A 99 6.44 -9.21 -3.71
N PHE A 100 7.03 -8.51 -4.69
CA PHE A 100 8.43 -8.66 -5.06
C PHE A 100 9.35 -7.68 -4.30
N LEU A 101 9.02 -6.38 -4.30
CA LEU A 101 9.88 -5.34 -3.75
C LEU A 101 10.05 -5.47 -2.24
N VAL A 102 8.99 -5.76 -1.49
CA VAL A 102 9.04 -5.85 -0.02
C VAL A 102 10.03 -6.92 0.46
N PRO A 103 9.93 -8.20 0.04
CA PRO A 103 10.91 -9.20 0.45
C PRO A 103 12.31 -8.94 -0.13
N MET A 104 12.41 -8.35 -1.32
CA MET A 104 13.70 -7.99 -1.93
C MET A 104 14.44 -6.94 -1.09
N VAL A 105 13.77 -5.87 -0.64
CA VAL A 105 14.42 -4.86 0.22
C VAL A 105 14.77 -5.42 1.61
N ASN A 106 14.13 -6.51 2.02
CA ASN A 106 14.48 -7.26 3.23
C ASN A 106 15.58 -8.30 3.02
N GLY A 107 16.18 -8.37 1.83
CA GLY A 107 17.31 -9.26 1.53
C GLY A 107 16.92 -10.71 1.23
N GLU A 108 15.65 -10.99 0.94
CA GLU A 108 15.25 -12.35 0.54
C GLU A 108 15.78 -12.70 -0.87
N PRO A 109 16.31 -13.93 -1.10
CA PRO A 109 16.79 -14.33 -2.42
C PRO A 109 15.71 -14.24 -3.50
N VAL A 110 16.06 -13.64 -4.65
CA VAL A 110 15.13 -13.37 -5.75
C VAL A 110 14.42 -14.63 -6.26
N ASP A 111 15.12 -15.77 -6.34
CA ASP A 111 14.52 -17.03 -6.80
C ASP A 111 13.44 -17.55 -5.85
N LYS A 112 13.63 -17.35 -4.54
CA LYS A 112 12.65 -17.71 -3.51
C LYS A 112 11.41 -16.80 -3.60
N ILE A 113 11.62 -15.50 -3.83
CA ILE A 113 10.53 -14.54 -4.03
C ILE A 113 9.71 -14.93 -5.26
N ARG A 114 10.37 -15.17 -6.40
CA ARG A 114 9.71 -15.55 -7.66
C ARG A 114 8.89 -16.83 -7.51
N LYS A 115 9.48 -17.85 -6.88
CA LYS A 115 8.78 -19.11 -6.60
C LYS A 115 7.53 -18.89 -5.75
N ARG A 116 7.65 -18.18 -4.62
CA ARG A 116 6.50 -17.89 -3.73
C ARG A 116 5.40 -17.12 -4.47
N ILE A 117 5.75 -16.10 -5.26
CA ILE A 117 4.79 -15.34 -6.06
C ILE A 117 4.09 -16.27 -7.04
N SER A 118 4.84 -17.10 -7.79
CA SER A 118 4.23 -18.01 -8.78
C SER A 118 3.23 -18.99 -8.16
N GLU A 119 3.47 -19.44 -6.93
CA GLU A 119 2.63 -20.40 -6.21
C GLU A 119 1.43 -19.73 -5.52
N SER A 120 1.60 -18.51 -5.01
CA SER A 120 0.64 -17.88 -4.08
C SER A 120 -0.06 -16.64 -4.62
N TYR A 121 0.33 -16.10 -5.79
CA TYR A 121 -0.17 -14.81 -6.26
C TYR A 121 -1.69 -14.77 -6.43
N LEU A 122 -2.30 -15.82 -6.97
CA LEU A 122 -3.76 -15.89 -7.10
C LEU A 122 -4.45 -15.91 -5.73
N THR A 123 -3.88 -16.61 -4.75
CA THR A 123 -4.37 -16.61 -3.38
C THR A 123 -4.22 -15.22 -2.73
N ILE A 124 -3.10 -14.53 -2.95
CA ILE A 124 -2.89 -13.15 -2.50
C ILE A 124 -3.95 -12.23 -3.11
N MET A 125 -4.22 -12.34 -4.41
CA MET A 125 -5.23 -11.54 -5.10
C MET A 125 -6.65 -11.85 -4.64
N ALA A 126 -7.00 -13.12 -4.44
CA ALA A 126 -8.31 -13.51 -3.91
C ALA A 126 -8.55 -12.88 -2.53
N ARG A 127 -7.54 -12.92 -1.65
CA ARG A 127 -7.60 -12.28 -0.33
C ARG A 127 -7.61 -10.76 -0.43
N ASN A 128 -6.88 -10.18 -1.38
CA ASN A 128 -6.88 -8.75 -1.63
C ASN A 128 -8.31 -8.26 -1.91
N TYR A 129 -9.03 -8.98 -2.78
CA TYR A 129 -10.42 -8.68 -3.13
C TYR A 129 -11.43 -8.91 -1.99
N MET A 130 -11.06 -9.59 -0.90
CA MET A 130 -11.95 -9.69 0.27
C MET A 130 -11.96 -8.41 1.12
N LEU A 131 -10.89 -7.61 1.07
CA LEU A 131 -10.72 -6.43 1.91
C LEU A 131 -10.79 -5.13 1.12
N TRP A 132 -10.01 -5.05 0.04
CA TRP A 132 -9.72 -3.79 -0.64
C TRP A 132 -10.91 -3.16 -1.36
N PRO A 133 -11.85 -3.90 -1.99
CA PRO A 133 -13.03 -3.29 -2.60
C PRO A 133 -13.86 -2.49 -1.59
N ALA A 134 -14.10 -3.05 -0.40
CA ALA A 134 -14.85 -2.36 0.65
C ALA A 134 -14.09 -1.12 1.16
N ALA A 135 -12.79 -1.27 1.45
CA ALA A 135 -11.94 -0.16 1.88
C ALA A 135 -11.90 0.97 0.84
N GLN A 136 -11.78 0.63 -0.45
CA GLN A 136 -11.67 1.62 -1.53
C GLN A 136 -13.01 2.30 -1.86
N ILE A 137 -14.15 1.61 -1.70
CA ILE A 137 -15.45 2.28 -1.77
C ILE A 137 -15.52 3.38 -0.70
N ILE A 138 -15.15 3.07 0.55
CA ILE A 138 -15.14 4.06 1.65
C ILE A 138 -14.19 5.21 1.32
N ASN A 139 -12.95 4.87 0.92
CA ASN A 139 -11.92 5.83 0.58
C ASN A 139 -12.38 6.81 -0.51
N PHE A 140 -12.82 6.28 -1.65
CA PHE A 140 -13.13 7.09 -2.82
C PHE A 140 -14.48 7.80 -2.74
N SER A 141 -15.39 7.35 -1.87
CA SER A 141 -16.69 8.00 -1.65
C SER A 141 -16.60 9.13 -0.63
N PHE A 142 -15.86 8.94 0.46
CA PHE A 142 -15.97 9.79 1.65
C PHE A 142 -14.66 10.48 2.07
N VAL A 143 -13.50 9.97 1.67
CA VAL A 143 -12.22 10.55 2.06
C VAL A 143 -11.79 11.62 1.05
N PRO A 144 -11.46 12.85 1.49
CA PRO A 144 -10.95 13.88 0.59
C PRO A 144 -9.64 13.45 -0.08
N LEU A 145 -9.45 13.82 -1.35
CA LEU A 145 -8.34 13.36 -2.19
C LEU A 145 -6.94 13.45 -1.54
N GLY A 146 -6.67 14.51 -0.77
CA GLY A 146 -5.39 14.70 -0.08
C GLY A 146 -5.13 13.75 1.11
N TYR A 147 -6.13 12.98 1.53
CA TYR A 147 -6.02 12.00 2.63
C TYR A 147 -6.24 10.56 2.15
N GLN A 148 -6.60 10.35 0.88
CA GLN A 148 -6.93 9.02 0.36
C GLN A 148 -5.74 8.05 0.41
N VAL A 149 -4.53 8.56 0.16
CA VAL A 149 -3.29 7.75 0.23
C VAL A 149 -3.02 7.36 1.67
N VAL A 150 -3.13 8.30 2.62
CA VAL A 150 -2.95 8.04 4.05
C VAL A 150 -3.96 7.01 4.56
N PHE A 151 -5.25 7.15 4.20
CA PHE A 151 -6.27 6.17 4.53
C PHE A 151 -5.91 4.77 4.01
N ALA A 152 -5.50 4.67 2.74
CA ALA A 152 -5.10 3.40 2.15
C ALA A 152 -3.88 2.79 2.86
N GLN A 153 -2.91 3.60 3.29
CA GLN A 153 -1.75 3.09 4.04
C GLN A 153 -2.13 2.55 5.42
N CYS A 154 -3.07 3.18 6.13
CA CYS A 154 -3.57 2.63 7.40
C CYS A 154 -4.21 1.25 7.22
N VAL A 155 -5.02 1.08 6.17
CA VAL A 155 -5.60 -0.23 5.83
C VAL A 155 -4.51 -1.23 5.41
N ALA A 156 -3.50 -0.76 4.68
CA ALA A 156 -2.37 -1.59 4.25
C ALA A 156 -1.57 -2.16 5.43
N LEU A 157 -1.42 -1.42 6.54
CA LEU A 157 -0.79 -1.94 7.75
C LEU A 157 -1.54 -3.15 8.31
N ILE A 158 -2.87 -3.06 8.41
CA ILE A 158 -3.72 -4.17 8.87
C ILE A 158 -3.61 -5.36 7.92
N TRP A 159 -3.66 -5.09 6.62
CA TRP A 159 -3.51 -6.10 5.56
C TRP A 159 -2.17 -6.84 5.62
N ASN A 160 -1.06 -6.13 5.80
CA ASN A 160 0.27 -6.72 5.87
C ASN A 160 0.42 -7.62 7.10
N CYS A 161 -0.15 -7.23 8.24
CA CYS A 161 -0.21 -8.10 9.43
C CYS A 161 -0.98 -9.40 9.12
N TYR A 162 -2.14 -9.28 8.48
CA TYR A 162 -2.95 -10.43 8.06
C TYR A 162 -2.21 -11.37 7.11
N LEU A 163 -1.57 -10.84 6.06
CA LEU A 163 -0.78 -11.65 5.13
C LEU A 163 0.38 -12.35 5.81
N SER A 164 1.11 -11.66 6.70
CA SER A 164 2.22 -12.26 7.43
C SER A 164 1.78 -13.45 8.29
N MET A 165 0.62 -13.35 8.95
CA MET A 165 0.06 -14.47 9.73
C MET A 165 -0.41 -15.64 8.85
N MET A 166 -0.85 -15.37 7.63
CA MET A 166 -1.34 -16.40 6.71
C MET A 166 -0.20 -17.14 6.00
N LEU A 167 0.84 -16.41 5.56
CA LEU A 167 1.93 -16.97 4.77
C LEU A 167 3.00 -17.69 5.60
N ASN A 168 3.04 -17.45 6.91
CA ASN A 168 3.99 -18.08 7.85
C ASN A 168 3.37 -19.18 8.71
N LYS A 169 2.24 -19.77 8.27
CA LYS A 169 1.66 -20.98 8.86
C LYS A 169 2.13 -22.24 8.15
#